data_AF-A0A0M3J127-F1
#
_entry.id   AF-A0A0M3J127-F1
#
_cell.length_a   1.000
_cell.length_b   1.000
_cell.length_c   1.000
_cell.angle_alpha   90.00
_cell.angle_beta   90.00
_cell.angle_gamma   90.00
#
_symmetry.space_group_name_H-M   'P 1'
#
loop_
_entity.id
_entity.type
_entity.pdbx_description
1 polymer ?
#
loop_
_entity_poly.entity_id
_entity_poly.type
_entity_poly.pdbx_seq_one_letter_code
_entity_poly.pdbx_strand_id
1 'polypeptide(L)'
;MMIAHQNDALRADDFTHRGAITFDGRNIRQLMVEGLHELVDFLLVMQFDDTRVYMAICSLFSLIVFCNASTPALYEQCLAQFVAMREVYSDPLRGKKANIDDVVRNCLSLLHRQRLVVDQTQRVSFNKSHLIVMKDLVRLATSPYEIVRRAAGIVLASFFQTFQFSYILLLEDVLKFMDPTAKNVSEKDFKGALQVLCTGQFFIERDWPTLNRILPELVKANYADKPDILEMLKAIEVLAVSGWKWMPIKIEISKELVALSKNFWDVSKGTIKPEYPTISAEREAKAIAKLAEKSKRNEKLYDELMKTLVTLCAETLHWRQLRLAGYLVSHMLLRRTTPDAIRVFLRMLVDEQREMREIAMNALPEWMKSSKPKALKEEYKPDQLPNRGAGSGFPKEYGLLKDNQRLIYNGGFAPKNAKEWDDSLFINKQYVGFYQWGV
;
A
#
# COMPACT_ATOMS: atom_id res chain seq x y z
N MET A 1 -5.93 20.33 -8.37
CA MET A 1 -4.73 21.05 -8.85
C MET A 1 -4.79 21.01 -10.39
N MET A 2 -5.54 21.95 -10.96
CA MET A 2 -5.62 22.17 -12.41
C MET A 2 -4.37 22.94 -12.83
N ILE A 3 -3.47 22.31 -13.57
CA ILE A 3 -2.52 23.00 -14.46
C ILE A 3 -2.51 22.19 -15.76
N ALA A 4 -3.24 22.75 -16.73
CA ALA A 4 -3.08 22.67 -18.18
C ALA A 4 -2.19 21.56 -18.76
N HIS A 5 -2.83 20.49 -19.26
CA HIS A 5 -2.45 19.84 -20.51
C HIS A 5 -3.24 20.51 -21.64
N GLN A 6 -2.73 21.63 -22.15
CA GLN A 6 -3.42 22.43 -23.17
C GLN A 6 -3.18 21.95 -24.62
N ASN A 7 -2.67 20.73 -24.82
CA ASN A 7 -2.52 20.11 -26.15
C ASN A 7 -3.17 18.72 -26.30
N ASP A 8 -3.90 18.23 -25.29
CA ASP A 8 -4.66 16.97 -25.36
C ASP A 8 -6.17 17.20 -25.59
N ALA A 9 -6.58 18.42 -25.94
CA ALA A 9 -7.98 18.83 -26.11
C ALA A 9 -8.67 18.28 -27.38
N LEU A 10 -8.12 17.25 -28.04
CA LEU A 10 -8.73 16.59 -29.21
C LEU A 10 -8.79 15.06 -29.10
N ARG A 11 -8.61 14.48 -27.90
CA ARG A 11 -8.81 13.03 -27.64
C ARG A 11 -9.65 12.76 -26.40
N ALA A 12 -10.64 13.62 -26.17
CA ALA A 12 -11.56 13.52 -25.05
C ALA A 12 -12.81 12.68 -25.33
N ASP A 13 -12.87 12.02 -26.50
CA ASP A 13 -14.00 11.19 -26.88
C ASP A 13 -13.58 9.73 -27.13
N ASP A 14 -14.41 8.87 -26.57
CA ASP A 14 -14.60 7.46 -26.88
C ASP A 14 -13.73 6.41 -26.19
N PHE A 15 -14.41 5.32 -25.85
CA PHE A 15 -13.91 3.95 -25.81
C PHE A 15 -13.33 3.54 -27.19
N THR A 16 -12.47 4.33 -27.81
CA THR A 16 -11.82 4.05 -29.09
C THR A 16 -10.59 3.20 -28.87
N HIS A 17 -10.82 1.94 -28.48
CA HIS A 17 -9.95 0.89 -28.97
C HIS A 17 -10.11 0.85 -30.49
N ARG A 18 -9.00 0.74 -31.24
CA ARG A 18 -9.03 0.46 -32.68
C ARG A 18 -9.94 -0.76 -32.91
N GLY A 19 -11.17 -0.55 -33.40
CA GLY A 19 -12.20 -1.58 -33.57
C GLY A 19 -13.42 -1.48 -32.64
N ALA A 20 -13.87 -0.29 -32.23
CA ALA A 20 -15.12 -0.13 -31.50
C ALA A 20 -16.33 -0.56 -32.35
N ILE A 21 -17.12 -1.51 -31.86
CA ILE A 21 -18.41 -1.87 -32.47
C ILE A 21 -19.35 -0.70 -32.22
N THR A 22 -19.70 0.02 -33.28
CA THR A 22 -20.61 1.16 -33.24
C THR A 22 -21.99 0.72 -33.72
N PHE A 23 -23.03 1.17 -33.03
CA PHE A 23 -24.41 1.10 -33.50
C PHE A 23 -24.86 2.55 -33.69
N ASP A 24 -25.26 2.92 -34.91
CA ASP A 24 -25.62 4.29 -35.31
C ASP A 24 -24.56 5.37 -34.95
N GLY A 25 -23.27 5.02 -35.05
CA GLY A 25 -22.17 5.93 -34.75
C GLY A 25 -21.91 6.18 -33.26
N ARG A 26 -22.68 5.55 -32.35
CA ARG A 26 -22.43 5.57 -30.90
C ARG A 26 -21.79 4.26 -30.44
N ASN A 27 -20.97 4.35 -29.40
CA ASN A 27 -20.34 3.16 -28.82
C ASN A 27 -21.39 2.33 -28.04
N ILE A 28 -21.53 1.05 -28.41
CA ILE A 28 -22.52 0.15 -27.79
C ILE A 28 -22.32 0.06 -26.26
N ARG A 29 -21.08 0.14 -25.78
CA ARG A 29 -20.79 0.08 -24.34
C ARG A 29 -21.29 1.28 -23.58
N GLN A 30 -21.23 2.47 -24.16
CA GLN A 30 -21.75 3.68 -23.52
C GLN A 30 -23.28 3.61 -23.43
N LEU A 31 -23.94 3.22 -24.51
CA LEU A 31 -25.39 3.02 -24.52
C LEU A 31 -25.83 1.97 -23.49
N MET A 32 -25.07 0.88 -23.34
CA MET A 32 -25.33 -0.13 -22.31
C MET A 32 -25.17 0.43 -20.90
N VAL A 33 -24.15 1.25 -20.64
CA VAL A 33 -23.94 1.87 -19.32
C VAL A 33 -25.07 2.84 -18.98
N GLU A 34 -25.49 3.68 -19.94
CA GLU A 34 -26.60 4.62 -19.76
C GLU A 34 -27.91 3.88 -19.47
N GLY A 35 -28.25 2.85 -20.25
CA GLY A 35 -29.44 2.04 -20.00
C GLY A 35 -29.39 1.27 -18.68
N LEU A 36 -28.21 0.80 -18.24
CA LEU A 36 -28.05 0.16 -16.93
C LEU A 36 -28.16 1.17 -15.79
N HIS A 37 -27.67 2.41 -15.95
CA HIS A 37 -27.80 3.46 -14.96
C HIS A 37 -29.28 3.79 -14.68
N GLU A 38 -30.06 4.02 -15.73
CA GLU A 38 -31.50 4.27 -15.62
C GLU A 38 -32.24 3.08 -14.99
N LEU A 39 -31.84 1.85 -15.33
CA LEU A 39 -32.41 0.64 -14.73
C LEU A 39 -32.08 0.54 -13.23
N VAL A 40 -30.85 0.86 -12.81
CA VAL A 40 -30.47 0.87 -11.39
C VAL A 40 -31.29 1.91 -10.62
N ASP A 41 -31.43 3.12 -11.17
CA ASP A 41 -32.23 4.17 -10.54
C ASP A 41 -33.70 3.74 -10.40
N PHE A 42 -34.28 3.14 -11.46
CA PHE A 42 -35.64 2.60 -11.40
C PHE A 42 -35.80 1.49 -10.35
N LEU A 43 -34.87 0.54 -10.30
CA LEU A 43 -34.92 -0.59 -9.37
C LEU A 43 -34.78 -0.16 -7.91
N LEU A 44 -33.91 0.83 -7.64
CA LEU A 44 -33.72 1.38 -6.30
C LEU A 44 -34.96 2.17 -5.83
N VAL A 45 -35.62 2.92 -6.73
CA VAL A 45 -36.87 3.64 -6.41
C VAL A 45 -38.02 2.68 -6.16
N MET A 46 -38.14 1.64 -6.99
CA MET A 46 -39.22 0.65 -6.87
C MET A 46 -38.98 -0.38 -5.76
N GLN A 47 -37.78 -0.41 -5.14
CA GLN A 47 -37.36 -1.38 -4.13
C GLN A 47 -37.71 -2.83 -4.51
N PHE A 48 -37.35 -3.24 -5.72
CA PHE A 48 -37.65 -4.60 -6.18
C PHE A 48 -36.89 -5.64 -5.33
N ASP A 49 -37.57 -6.65 -4.79
CA ASP A 49 -37.00 -7.65 -3.88
C ASP A 49 -36.11 -8.71 -4.58
N ASP A 50 -36.12 -8.80 -5.92
CA ASP A 50 -35.37 -9.83 -6.64
C ASP A 50 -33.86 -9.53 -6.72
N THR A 51 -33.13 -10.12 -5.78
CA THR A 51 -31.66 -10.11 -5.70
C THR A 51 -30.95 -10.60 -6.98
N ARG A 52 -31.58 -11.44 -7.81
CA ARG A 52 -30.95 -11.98 -9.03
C ARG A 52 -30.71 -10.92 -10.08
N VAL A 53 -31.63 -9.97 -10.21
CA VAL A 53 -31.53 -8.86 -11.17
C VAL A 53 -30.32 -7.99 -10.82
N TYR A 54 -30.17 -7.62 -9.55
CA TYR A 54 -29.02 -6.82 -9.11
C TYR A 54 -27.69 -7.56 -9.29
N MET A 55 -27.64 -8.87 -9.03
CA MET A 55 -26.42 -9.66 -9.29
C MET A 55 -26.06 -9.68 -10.78
N ALA A 56 -27.07 -9.81 -11.66
CA ALA A 56 -26.86 -9.75 -13.10
C ALA A 56 -26.38 -8.36 -13.55
N ILE A 57 -26.90 -7.29 -12.96
CA ILE A 57 -26.42 -5.92 -13.24
C ILE A 57 -24.95 -5.76 -12.81
N CYS A 58 -24.59 -6.21 -11.62
CA CYS A 58 -23.19 -6.18 -11.15
C CYS A 58 -22.25 -6.96 -12.08
N SER A 59 -22.67 -8.14 -12.55
CA SER A 59 -21.86 -8.95 -13.48
C SER A 59 -21.76 -8.32 -14.87
N LEU A 60 -22.82 -7.67 -15.35
CA LEU A 60 -22.80 -6.89 -16.58
C LEU A 60 -21.85 -5.69 -16.48
N PHE A 61 -21.87 -4.95 -15.37
CA PHE A 61 -20.90 -3.86 -15.15
C PHE A 61 -19.46 -4.38 -15.15
N SER A 62 -19.20 -5.51 -14.48
CA SER A 62 -17.89 -6.17 -14.52
C SER A 62 -17.50 -6.58 -15.95
N LEU A 63 -18.42 -7.11 -16.74
CA LEU A 63 -18.16 -7.53 -18.11
C LEU A 63 -17.84 -6.32 -19.01
N ILE A 64 -18.65 -5.26 -18.93
CA ILE A 64 -18.49 -4.07 -19.79
C ILE A 64 -17.15 -3.37 -19.53
N VAL A 65 -16.73 -3.29 -18.27
CA VAL A 65 -15.49 -2.59 -17.91
C VAL A 65 -14.26 -3.45 -18.10
N PHE A 66 -14.26 -4.71 -17.65
CA PHE A 66 -13.05 -5.53 -17.65
C PHE A 66 -12.87 -6.41 -18.88
N CYS A 67 -13.91 -6.66 -19.69
CA CYS A 67 -13.81 -7.63 -20.80
C CYS A 67 -13.64 -6.96 -22.16
N ASN A 68 -12.39 -6.87 -22.62
CA ASN A 68 -12.06 -6.66 -24.02
C ASN A 68 -11.49 -7.96 -24.58
N ALA A 69 -12.37 -8.86 -25.04
CA ALA A 69 -12.06 -10.15 -25.68
C ALA A 69 -11.51 -11.29 -24.79
N SER A 70 -10.82 -11.03 -23.66
CA SER A 70 -10.41 -12.08 -22.70
C SER A 70 -10.51 -11.57 -21.26
N THR A 71 -10.90 -12.44 -20.33
CA THR A 71 -10.91 -12.14 -18.89
C THR A 71 -9.59 -12.54 -18.22
N PRO A 72 -9.19 -11.88 -17.12
CA PRO A 72 -8.05 -12.30 -16.30
C PRO A 72 -8.19 -13.75 -15.79
N ALA A 73 -9.40 -14.14 -15.36
CA ALA A 73 -9.66 -15.50 -14.88
C ALA A 73 -9.42 -16.58 -15.94
N LEU A 74 -9.83 -16.33 -17.19
CA LEU A 74 -9.54 -17.25 -18.30
C LEU A 74 -8.04 -17.31 -18.61
N TYR A 75 -7.33 -16.17 -18.49
CA TYR A 75 -5.88 -16.15 -18.66
C TYR A 75 -5.17 -16.99 -17.60
N GLU A 76 -5.55 -16.86 -16.32
CA GLU A 76 -4.99 -17.66 -15.23
C GLU A 76 -5.25 -19.16 -15.42
N GLN A 77 -6.45 -19.52 -15.85
CA GLN A 77 -6.78 -20.91 -16.19
C GLN A 77 -5.91 -21.45 -17.33
N CYS A 78 -5.75 -20.68 -18.41
CA CYS A 78 -4.87 -21.07 -19.52
C CYS A 78 -3.39 -21.14 -19.10
N LEU A 79 -2.96 -20.27 -18.19
CA LEU A 79 -1.60 -20.28 -17.65
C LEU A 79 -1.35 -21.54 -16.81
N ALA A 80 -2.29 -21.92 -15.94
CA ALA A 80 -2.20 -23.14 -15.15
C ALA A 80 -2.16 -24.39 -16.03
N GLN A 81 -3.01 -24.45 -17.07
CA GLN A 81 -3.00 -25.51 -18.07
C GLN A 81 -1.65 -25.57 -18.82
N PHE A 82 -1.10 -24.42 -19.20
CA PHE A 82 0.19 -24.35 -19.87
C PHE A 82 1.35 -24.82 -18.96
N VAL A 83 1.35 -24.45 -17.68
CA VAL A 83 2.38 -24.89 -16.72
C VAL A 83 2.34 -26.41 -16.56
N ALA A 84 1.16 -26.99 -16.34
CA ALA A 84 0.98 -28.44 -16.23
C ALA A 84 1.43 -29.17 -17.52
N MET A 85 1.05 -28.64 -18.69
CA MET A 85 1.51 -29.18 -19.97
C MET A 85 3.03 -29.09 -20.12
N ARG A 86 3.64 -27.95 -19.74
CA ARG A 86 5.09 -27.77 -19.83
C ARG A 86 5.84 -28.74 -18.95
N GLU A 87 5.35 -29.04 -17.75
CA GLU A 87 5.97 -30.02 -16.85
C GLU A 87 5.95 -31.42 -17.42
N VAL A 88 4.82 -31.86 -17.99
CA VAL A 88 4.68 -33.20 -18.59
C VAL A 88 5.56 -33.37 -19.83
N TYR A 89 5.66 -32.34 -20.66
CA TYR A 89 6.33 -32.42 -21.97
C TYR A 89 7.74 -31.81 -21.99
N SER A 90 8.28 -31.34 -20.85
CA SER A 90 9.63 -30.77 -20.82
C SER A 90 10.70 -31.86 -20.84
N ASP A 91 11.65 -31.74 -21.78
CA ASP A 91 12.90 -32.49 -21.74
C ASP A 91 13.97 -31.65 -21.00
N PRO A 92 14.34 -32.02 -19.75
CA PRO A 92 15.32 -31.26 -18.97
C PRO A 92 16.74 -31.35 -19.53
N LEU A 93 17.06 -32.37 -20.34
CA LEU A 93 18.41 -32.58 -20.87
C LEU A 93 18.68 -31.75 -22.12
N ARG A 94 17.70 -31.66 -23.02
CA ARG A 94 17.82 -30.88 -24.27
C ARG A 94 17.40 -29.41 -24.12
N GLY A 95 16.72 -29.09 -23.03
CA GLY A 95 16.27 -27.73 -22.72
C GLY A 95 15.34 -27.15 -23.78
N LYS A 96 15.31 -25.82 -23.90
CA LYS A 96 14.33 -25.06 -24.72
C LYS A 96 14.37 -25.33 -26.23
N LYS A 97 15.35 -26.09 -26.74
CA LYS A 97 15.52 -26.36 -28.18
C LYS A 97 14.73 -27.57 -28.69
N ALA A 98 14.19 -28.41 -27.80
CA ALA A 98 13.44 -29.62 -28.15
C ALA A 98 11.97 -29.57 -27.69
N ASN A 99 11.39 -28.37 -27.59
CA ASN A 99 9.99 -28.23 -27.20
C ASN A 99 9.06 -28.74 -28.30
N ILE A 100 8.03 -29.48 -27.92
CA ILE A 100 6.97 -29.97 -28.80
C ILE A 100 6.17 -28.78 -29.36
N ASP A 101 5.81 -28.83 -30.64
CA ASP A 101 5.08 -27.75 -31.34
C ASP A 101 3.78 -27.32 -30.64
N ASP A 102 3.06 -28.23 -29.99
CA ASP A 102 1.83 -27.90 -29.25
C ASP A 102 2.11 -27.03 -28.02
N VAL A 103 3.23 -27.26 -27.33
CA VAL A 103 3.66 -26.40 -26.22
C VAL A 103 4.01 -25.01 -26.74
N VAL A 104 4.66 -24.92 -27.90
CA VAL A 104 4.98 -23.63 -28.55
C VAL A 104 3.71 -22.90 -28.98
N ARG A 105 2.74 -23.59 -29.60
CA ARG A 105 1.44 -23.02 -29.98
C ARG A 105 0.65 -22.50 -28.78
N ASN A 106 0.60 -23.27 -27.70
CA ASN A 106 -0.05 -22.83 -26.46
C ASN A 106 0.67 -21.64 -25.82
N CYS A 107 2.00 -21.59 -25.89
CA CYS A 107 2.78 -20.44 -25.45
C CYS A 107 2.44 -19.18 -26.28
N LEU A 108 2.36 -19.27 -27.61
CA LEU A 108 1.97 -18.15 -28.47
C LEU A 108 0.54 -17.67 -28.17
N SER A 109 -0.39 -18.60 -27.97
CA SER A 109 -1.77 -18.30 -27.59
C SER A 109 -1.85 -17.61 -26.22
N LEU A 110 -1.03 -18.05 -25.25
CA LEU A 110 -0.92 -17.46 -23.92
C LEU A 110 -0.31 -16.06 -23.98
N LEU A 111 0.75 -15.85 -24.76
CA LEU A 111 1.37 -14.53 -24.96
C LEU A 111 0.40 -13.54 -25.62
N HIS A 112 -0.39 -14.01 -26.59
CA HIS A 112 -1.44 -13.17 -27.20
C HIS A 112 -2.50 -12.77 -26.16
N ARG A 113 -2.98 -13.71 -25.35
CA ARG A 113 -3.94 -13.41 -24.25
C ARG A 113 -3.33 -12.47 -23.21
N GLN A 114 -2.08 -12.68 -22.83
CA GLN A 114 -1.37 -11.81 -21.92
C GLN A 114 -1.31 -10.38 -22.48
N ARG A 115 -1.02 -10.23 -23.78
CA ARG A 115 -1.02 -8.92 -24.44
C ARG A 115 -2.39 -8.24 -24.33
N LEU A 116 -3.48 -8.97 -24.55
CA LEU A 116 -4.85 -8.41 -24.45
C LEU A 116 -5.18 -7.97 -23.01
N VAL A 117 -4.86 -8.79 -22.00
CA VAL A 117 -5.12 -8.47 -20.59
C VAL A 117 -4.26 -7.29 -20.10
N VAL A 118 -3.00 -7.21 -20.53
CA VAL A 118 -2.12 -6.08 -20.17
C VAL A 118 -2.57 -4.79 -20.86
N ASP A 119 -3.03 -4.85 -22.11
CA ASP A 119 -3.57 -3.69 -22.82
C ASP A 119 -4.81 -3.11 -22.12
N GLN A 120 -5.65 -3.97 -21.50
CA GLN A 120 -6.80 -3.56 -20.70
C GLN A 120 -6.42 -2.84 -19.40
N THR A 121 -5.35 -3.26 -18.75
CA THR A 121 -4.99 -2.77 -17.41
C THR A 121 -4.06 -1.55 -17.45
N GLN A 122 -3.21 -1.42 -18.47
CA GLN A 122 -2.19 -0.36 -18.51
C GLN A 122 -2.55 0.86 -19.38
N ARG A 123 -3.52 0.75 -20.29
CA ARG A 123 -3.84 1.84 -21.26
C ARG A 123 -5.18 2.52 -21.07
N VAL A 124 -6.02 2.10 -20.13
CA VAL A 124 -7.36 2.67 -19.99
C VAL A 124 -7.29 3.92 -19.11
N SER A 125 -7.49 5.08 -19.73
CA SER A 125 -7.72 6.33 -19.00
C SER A 125 -9.07 6.26 -18.28
N PHE A 126 -9.11 6.76 -17.04
CA PHE A 126 -10.35 6.85 -16.29
C PHE A 126 -11.29 7.87 -16.94
N ASN A 127 -12.49 7.42 -17.32
CA ASN A 127 -13.48 8.20 -18.07
C ASN A 127 -14.73 8.48 -17.22
N LYS A 128 -15.54 9.46 -17.63
CA LYS A 128 -16.79 9.85 -16.94
C LYS A 128 -17.79 8.68 -16.82
N SER A 129 -17.89 7.83 -17.85
CA SER A 129 -18.76 6.64 -17.79
C SER A 129 -18.32 5.65 -16.70
N HIS A 130 -17.01 5.50 -16.47
CA HIS A 130 -16.50 4.66 -15.38
C HIS A 130 -16.86 5.24 -14.00
N LEU A 131 -16.87 6.58 -13.87
CA LEU A 131 -17.32 7.25 -12.64
C LEU A 131 -18.80 6.99 -12.34
N ILE A 132 -19.67 7.03 -13.35
CA ILE A 132 -21.10 6.74 -13.20
C ILE A 132 -21.28 5.30 -12.67
N VAL A 133 -20.69 4.32 -13.37
CA VAL A 133 -20.74 2.91 -12.93
C VAL A 133 -20.22 2.73 -11.51
N MET A 134 -19.13 3.41 -11.16
CA MET A 134 -18.54 3.31 -9.83
C MET A 134 -19.47 3.89 -8.75
N LYS A 135 -20.18 5.00 -9.03
CA LYS A 135 -21.18 5.57 -8.11
C LYS A 135 -22.40 4.67 -7.96
N ASP A 136 -22.88 4.09 -9.05
CA ASP A 136 -23.99 3.14 -9.02
C ASP A 136 -23.63 1.88 -8.23
N LEU A 137 -22.40 1.38 -8.40
CA LEU A 137 -21.90 0.26 -7.59
C LEU A 137 -21.82 0.61 -6.10
N VAL A 138 -21.48 1.84 -5.72
CA VAL A 138 -21.54 2.28 -4.31
C VAL A 138 -22.98 2.31 -3.80
N ARG A 139 -23.93 2.81 -4.59
CA ARG A 139 -25.37 2.77 -4.24
C ARG A 139 -25.88 1.33 -4.08
N LEU A 140 -25.43 0.40 -4.94
CA LEU A 140 -25.72 -1.02 -4.82
C LEU A 140 -25.02 -1.65 -3.60
N ALA A 141 -23.83 -1.17 -3.24
CA ALA A 141 -23.11 -1.60 -2.04
C ALA A 141 -23.74 -1.11 -0.74
N THR A 142 -24.58 -0.08 -0.77
CA THR A 142 -25.42 0.35 0.38
C THR A 142 -26.82 -0.29 0.36
N SER A 143 -27.12 -1.20 -0.57
CA SER A 143 -28.39 -1.94 -0.62
C SER A 143 -28.66 -2.76 0.67
N PRO A 144 -29.93 -2.98 1.06
CA PRO A 144 -30.27 -3.79 2.23
C PRO A 144 -29.86 -5.26 2.14
N TYR A 145 -29.70 -5.83 0.93
CA TYR A 145 -29.39 -7.25 0.74
C TYR A 145 -27.89 -7.52 0.75
N GLU A 146 -27.43 -8.39 1.65
CA GLU A 146 -26.00 -8.71 1.80
C GLU A 146 -25.36 -9.31 0.54
N ILE A 147 -26.09 -10.18 -0.17
CA ILE A 147 -25.60 -10.84 -1.38
C ILE A 147 -25.27 -9.79 -2.46
N VAL A 148 -26.14 -8.79 -2.62
CA VAL A 148 -25.93 -7.69 -3.58
C VAL A 148 -24.75 -6.82 -3.15
N ARG A 149 -24.64 -6.49 -1.85
CA ARG A 149 -23.49 -5.72 -1.32
C ARG A 149 -22.17 -6.44 -1.56
N ARG A 150 -22.12 -7.76 -1.34
CA ARG A 150 -20.92 -8.57 -1.57
C ARG A 150 -20.56 -8.62 -3.06
N ALA A 151 -21.53 -8.80 -3.94
CA ALA A 151 -21.30 -8.79 -5.38
C ALA A 151 -20.76 -7.43 -5.86
N ALA A 152 -21.40 -6.32 -5.45
CA ALA A 152 -20.95 -4.97 -5.76
C ALA A 152 -19.55 -4.68 -5.20
N GLY A 153 -19.27 -5.12 -3.96
CA GLY A 153 -17.97 -4.97 -3.31
C GLY A 153 -16.83 -5.69 -4.04
N ILE A 154 -17.07 -6.90 -4.58
CA ILE A 154 -16.09 -7.63 -5.39
C ILE A 154 -15.79 -6.88 -6.69
N VAL A 155 -16.82 -6.39 -7.37
CA VAL A 155 -16.65 -5.62 -8.61
C VAL A 155 -15.87 -4.33 -8.33
N LEU A 156 -16.23 -3.60 -7.27
CA LEU A 156 -15.50 -2.41 -6.82
C LEU A 156 -14.02 -2.72 -6.51
N ALA A 157 -13.72 -3.83 -5.85
CA ALA A 157 -12.33 -4.24 -5.59
C ALA A 157 -11.53 -4.37 -6.90
N SER A 158 -12.11 -4.97 -7.94
CA SER A 158 -11.49 -5.06 -9.27
C SER A 158 -11.32 -3.69 -9.93
N PHE A 159 -12.25 -2.75 -9.70
CA PHE A 159 -12.12 -1.37 -10.18
C PHE A 159 -10.91 -0.68 -9.58
N PHE A 160 -10.70 -0.78 -8.27
CA PHE A 160 -9.55 -0.16 -7.61
C PHE A 160 -8.22 -0.76 -8.07
N GLN A 161 -8.15 -2.07 -8.29
CA GLN A 161 -6.94 -2.72 -8.82
C GLN A 161 -6.61 -2.28 -10.26
N THR A 162 -7.62 -1.99 -11.07
CA THR A 162 -7.44 -1.62 -12.48
C THR A 162 -7.19 -0.13 -12.65
N PHE A 163 -7.92 0.71 -11.91
CA PHE A 163 -7.83 2.17 -11.97
C PHE A 163 -7.19 2.72 -10.70
N GLN A 164 -5.88 2.89 -10.74
CA GLN A 164 -5.10 3.51 -9.65
C GLN A 164 -5.68 4.89 -9.31
N PHE A 165 -5.81 5.20 -8.01
CA PHE A 165 -6.34 6.48 -7.49
C PHE A 165 -7.83 6.76 -7.72
N SER A 166 -8.59 5.84 -8.31
CA SER A 166 -10.06 6.00 -8.51
C SER A 166 -10.83 6.19 -7.19
N TYR A 167 -10.31 5.62 -6.10
CA TYR A 167 -10.87 5.68 -4.76
C TYR A 167 -11.01 7.11 -4.19
N ILE A 168 -10.18 8.06 -4.63
CA ILE A 168 -10.24 9.46 -4.17
C ILE A 168 -11.58 10.10 -4.52
N LEU A 169 -12.17 9.71 -5.66
CA LEU A 169 -13.42 10.26 -6.16
C LEU A 169 -14.64 9.71 -5.42
N LEU A 170 -14.53 8.51 -4.84
CA LEU A 170 -15.58 7.89 -4.04
C LEU A 170 -15.56 8.32 -2.58
N LEU A 171 -14.43 8.85 -2.12
CA LEU A 171 -14.20 9.12 -0.72
C LEU A 171 -15.32 9.97 -0.11
N GLU A 172 -15.68 11.07 -0.75
CA GLU A 172 -16.72 11.98 -0.22
C GLU A 172 -18.11 11.34 -0.18
N ASP A 173 -18.40 10.40 -1.08
CA ASP A 173 -19.68 9.71 -1.09
C ASP A 173 -19.74 8.61 -0.02
N VAL A 174 -18.62 7.95 0.29
CA VAL A 174 -18.53 6.95 1.38
C VAL A 174 -18.55 7.62 2.76
N LEU A 175 -17.82 8.73 2.94
CA LEU A 175 -17.73 9.45 4.22
C LEU A 175 -19.10 10.00 4.68
N LYS A 176 -19.97 10.41 3.73
CA LYS A 176 -21.36 10.82 4.04
C LYS A 176 -22.16 9.73 4.76
N PHE A 177 -21.87 8.46 4.52
CA PHE A 177 -22.53 7.33 5.17
C PHE A 177 -21.93 6.96 6.52
N MET A 178 -20.82 7.61 6.93
CA MET A 178 -20.15 7.37 8.21
C MET A 178 -20.46 8.44 9.27
N ASP A 179 -20.91 9.62 8.88
CA ASP A 179 -21.17 10.72 9.81
C ASP A 179 -22.29 10.37 10.81
N PRO A 180 -21.99 10.30 12.12
CA PRO A 180 -22.97 9.91 13.15
C PRO A 180 -24.06 10.96 13.37
N THR A 181 -23.85 12.19 12.88
CA THR A 181 -24.80 13.31 12.97
C THR A 181 -25.87 13.30 11.88
N ALA A 182 -25.71 12.50 10.82
CA ALA A 182 -26.70 12.37 9.77
C ALA A 182 -27.81 11.41 10.23
N LYS A 183 -28.94 11.96 10.68
CA LYS A 183 -30.14 11.23 11.15
C LYS A 183 -30.76 10.24 10.13
N ASN A 184 -30.22 10.14 8.92
CA ASN A 184 -30.75 9.34 7.81
C ASN A 184 -29.90 8.11 7.47
N VAL A 185 -28.84 7.80 8.22
CA VAL A 185 -28.00 6.62 7.94
C VAL A 185 -28.63 5.39 8.56
N SER A 186 -29.11 4.47 7.74
CA SER A 186 -29.51 3.14 8.20
C SER A 186 -28.27 2.37 8.64
N GLU A 187 -28.38 1.56 9.70
CA GLU A 187 -27.31 0.64 10.12
C GLU A 187 -26.78 -0.24 8.97
N LYS A 188 -27.64 -0.52 7.98
CA LYS A 188 -27.30 -1.29 6.78
C LYS A 188 -26.44 -0.49 5.80
N ASP A 189 -26.68 0.80 5.67
CA ASP A 189 -25.89 1.71 4.83
C ASP A 189 -24.50 1.88 5.44
N PHE A 190 -24.42 1.98 6.77
CA PHE A 190 -23.16 2.00 7.50
C PHE A 190 -22.37 0.69 7.30
N LYS A 191 -23.03 -0.48 7.38
CA LYS A 191 -22.40 -1.78 7.08
C LYS A 191 -21.90 -1.85 5.62
N GLY A 192 -22.67 -1.31 4.67
CA GLY A 192 -22.28 -1.21 3.26
C GLY A 192 -21.06 -0.32 3.04
N ALA A 193 -21.02 0.86 3.67
CA ALA A 193 -19.90 1.78 3.62
C ALA A 193 -18.62 1.17 4.21
N LEU A 194 -18.72 0.50 5.36
CA LEU A 194 -17.60 -0.24 5.96
C LEU A 194 -17.11 -1.36 5.03
N GLN A 195 -18.03 -2.08 4.37
CA GLN A 195 -17.65 -3.11 3.41
C GLN A 195 -16.89 -2.52 2.22
N VAL A 196 -17.33 -1.37 1.69
CA VAL A 196 -16.61 -0.66 0.62
C VAL A 196 -15.21 -0.25 1.08
N LEU A 197 -15.06 0.22 2.33
CA LEU A 197 -13.74 0.54 2.89
C LEU A 197 -12.83 -0.68 3.04
N CYS A 198 -13.38 -1.84 3.45
CA CYS A 198 -12.66 -3.10 3.51
C CYS A 198 -12.18 -3.55 2.13
N THR A 199 -13.05 -3.46 1.11
CA THR A 199 -12.74 -3.92 -0.24
C THR A 199 -11.83 -2.96 -0.99
N GLY A 200 -11.90 -1.66 -0.68
CA GLY A 200 -11.40 -0.64 -1.57
C GLY A 200 -9.90 -0.37 -1.55
N GLN A 201 -9.11 -1.21 -0.89
CA GLN A 201 -7.65 -1.05 -0.80
C GLN A 201 -7.21 0.36 -0.34
N PHE A 202 -8.10 1.12 0.30
CA PHE A 202 -7.88 2.52 0.69
C PHE A 202 -6.66 2.67 1.61
N PHE A 203 -6.42 1.66 2.45
CA PHE A 203 -5.25 1.58 3.32
C PHE A 203 -3.95 1.20 2.58
N ILE A 204 -4.06 0.65 1.36
CA ILE A 204 -2.93 0.17 0.55
C ILE A 204 -2.38 1.26 -0.37
N GLU A 205 -3.22 2.19 -0.87
CA GLU A 205 -2.86 3.16 -1.94
C GLU A 205 -2.26 4.52 -1.46
N ARG A 206 -1.93 4.66 -0.16
CA ARG A 206 -0.86 5.55 0.38
C ARG A 206 -0.95 7.07 0.14
N ASP A 207 -2.13 7.68 0.27
CA ASP A 207 -2.26 9.14 0.19
C ASP A 207 -2.60 9.78 1.56
N TRP A 208 -1.72 10.66 2.04
CA TRP A 208 -1.94 11.45 3.28
C TRP A 208 -3.26 12.24 3.27
N PRO A 209 -3.68 12.91 2.18
CA PRO A 209 -4.97 13.62 2.15
C PRO A 209 -6.17 12.70 2.40
N THR A 210 -6.14 11.48 1.87
CA THR A 210 -7.22 10.50 2.01
C THR A 210 -7.24 9.94 3.43
N LEU A 211 -6.07 9.57 3.98
CA LEU A 211 -5.94 9.06 5.35
C LEU A 211 -6.39 10.08 6.39
N ASN A 212 -6.09 11.36 6.19
CA ASN A 212 -6.54 12.43 7.09
C ASN A 212 -8.07 12.56 7.18
N ARG A 213 -8.80 12.12 6.17
CA ARG A 213 -10.26 12.14 6.16
C ARG A 213 -10.84 10.82 6.70
N ILE A 214 -10.36 9.68 6.19
CA ILE A 214 -10.89 8.36 6.57
C ILE A 214 -10.61 8.04 8.05
N LEU A 215 -9.37 8.22 8.51
CA LEU A 215 -8.96 7.69 9.82
C LEU A 215 -9.71 8.36 10.99
N PRO A 216 -9.84 9.71 11.06
CA PRO A 216 -10.60 10.34 12.12
C PRO A 216 -12.08 9.98 12.09
N GLU A 217 -12.68 9.87 10.91
CA GLU A 217 -14.10 9.51 10.76
C GLU A 217 -14.36 8.05 11.16
N LEU A 218 -13.43 7.14 10.85
CA LEU A 218 -13.50 5.74 11.26
C LEU A 218 -13.42 5.56 12.79
N VAL A 219 -12.60 6.38 13.46
CA VAL A 219 -12.50 6.40 14.93
C VAL A 219 -13.76 6.99 15.57
N LYS A 220 -14.36 8.02 14.95
CA LYS A 220 -15.59 8.67 15.44
C LYS A 220 -16.87 7.86 15.18
N ALA A 221 -16.84 6.94 14.22
CA ALA A 221 -18.01 6.19 13.81
C ALA A 221 -18.64 5.43 15.00
N ASN A 222 -19.96 5.53 15.15
CA ASN A 222 -20.68 4.89 16.24
C ASN A 222 -20.87 3.39 15.94
N TYR A 223 -20.25 2.54 16.75
CA TYR A 223 -20.29 1.10 16.52
C TYR A 223 -21.60 0.52 17.07
N ALA A 224 -22.50 0.13 16.18
CA ALA A 224 -23.62 -0.72 16.56
C ALA A 224 -23.08 -2.09 17.03
N ASP A 225 -23.56 -2.60 18.16
CA ASP A 225 -23.06 -3.83 18.81
C ASP A 225 -23.38 -5.15 18.07
N LYS A 226 -23.77 -5.09 16.80
CA LYS A 226 -24.03 -6.29 15.99
C LYS A 226 -22.72 -7.02 15.68
N PRO A 227 -22.67 -8.36 15.87
CA PRO A 227 -21.44 -9.14 15.69
C PRO A 227 -20.82 -8.95 14.30
N ASP A 228 -21.63 -8.89 13.24
CA ASP A 228 -21.13 -8.70 11.87
C ASP A 228 -20.34 -7.39 11.67
N ILE A 229 -20.80 -6.29 12.29
CA ILE A 229 -20.14 -4.98 12.20
C ILE A 229 -18.82 -5.02 12.97
N LEU A 230 -18.79 -5.75 14.09
CA LEU A 230 -17.58 -5.97 14.87
C LEU A 230 -16.55 -6.82 14.13
N GLU A 231 -16.98 -7.86 13.42
CA GLU A 231 -16.09 -8.65 12.57
C GLU A 231 -15.50 -7.82 11.43
N MET A 232 -16.33 -6.99 10.77
CA MET A 232 -15.86 -6.07 9.74
C MET A 232 -14.87 -5.05 10.30
N LEU A 233 -15.12 -4.50 11.49
CA LEU A 233 -14.20 -3.56 12.12
C LEU A 233 -12.86 -4.21 12.48
N LYS A 234 -12.89 -5.42 13.04
CA LYS A 234 -11.66 -6.20 13.28
C LYS A 234 -10.91 -6.46 11.98
N ALA A 235 -11.61 -6.75 10.89
CA ALA A 235 -11.00 -6.88 9.58
C ALA A 235 -10.36 -5.57 9.12
N ILE A 236 -11.00 -4.41 9.34
CA ILE A 236 -10.42 -3.09 9.06
C ILE A 236 -9.20 -2.83 9.93
N GLU A 237 -9.23 -3.13 11.22
CA GLU A 237 -8.06 -3.02 12.10
C GLU A 237 -6.89 -3.83 11.56
N VAL A 238 -7.11 -5.09 11.21
CA VAL A 238 -6.08 -5.96 10.62
C VAL A 238 -5.59 -5.44 9.28
N LEU A 239 -6.49 -4.94 8.41
CA LEU A 239 -6.12 -4.35 7.12
C LEU A 239 -5.35 -3.03 7.30
N ALA A 240 -5.71 -2.20 8.27
CA ALA A 240 -5.02 -0.97 8.59
C ALA A 240 -3.60 -1.27 9.10
N VAL A 241 -3.46 -2.23 10.02
CA VAL A 241 -2.16 -2.65 10.59
C VAL A 241 -1.28 -3.35 9.55
N SER A 242 -1.81 -4.36 8.85
CA SER A 242 -1.06 -5.11 7.82
C SER A 242 -0.79 -4.29 6.55
N GLY A 243 -1.70 -3.39 6.22
CA GLY A 243 -1.58 -2.44 5.12
C GLY A 243 -0.64 -1.28 5.44
N TRP A 244 -0.35 -1.00 6.72
CA TRP A 244 0.53 0.09 7.13
C TRP A 244 1.98 -0.16 6.69
N LYS A 245 2.30 0.29 5.48
CA LYS A 245 3.66 0.37 4.97
C LYS A 245 4.18 1.79 5.16
N TRP A 246 5.41 1.91 5.65
CA TRP A 246 6.07 3.19 5.92
C TRP A 246 6.02 4.14 4.72
N MET A 247 5.16 5.16 4.77
CA MET A 247 5.08 6.19 3.73
C MET A 247 6.17 7.24 3.94
N PRO A 248 6.93 7.64 2.90
CA PRO A 248 7.91 8.71 3.04
C PRO A 248 7.21 10.06 3.27
N ILE A 249 7.56 10.74 4.35
CA ILE A 249 7.08 12.10 4.64
C ILE A 249 7.91 13.08 3.81
N LYS A 250 9.23 12.97 3.93
CA LYS A 250 10.22 13.66 3.09
C LYS A 250 10.68 12.74 1.98
N ILE A 251 10.60 13.21 0.75
CA ILE A 251 11.15 12.53 -0.42
C ILE A 251 12.29 13.41 -0.93
N GLU A 252 13.51 12.91 -0.80
CA GLU A 252 14.72 13.55 -1.32
C GLU A 252 15.35 12.62 -2.36
N ILE A 253 15.69 13.19 -3.52
CA ILE A 253 16.34 12.45 -4.61
C ILE A 253 17.82 12.79 -4.58
N SER A 254 18.68 11.77 -4.50
CA SER A 254 20.14 11.96 -4.54
C SER A 254 20.59 12.55 -5.88
N LYS A 255 21.56 13.45 -5.84
CA LYS A 255 22.18 14.06 -7.03
C LYS A 255 22.83 13.02 -7.95
N GLU A 256 23.35 11.94 -7.39
CA GLU A 256 23.96 10.83 -8.15
C GLU A 256 22.92 10.09 -9.00
N LEU A 257 21.73 9.85 -8.45
CA LEU A 257 20.61 9.25 -9.18
C LEU A 257 20.15 10.15 -10.33
N VAL A 258 20.14 11.47 -10.12
CA VAL A 258 19.85 12.43 -11.18
C VAL A 258 20.91 12.36 -12.28
N ALA A 259 22.19 12.29 -11.94
CA ALA A 259 23.26 12.14 -12.93
C ALA A 259 23.15 10.83 -13.73
N LEU A 260 22.89 9.70 -13.06
CA LEU A 260 22.64 8.42 -13.72
C LEU A 260 21.40 8.47 -14.62
N SER A 261 20.35 9.18 -14.19
CA SER A 261 19.13 9.29 -14.99
C SER A 261 19.35 10.01 -16.31
N LYS A 262 20.24 11.02 -16.34
CA LYS A 262 20.59 11.76 -17.57
C LYS A 262 21.25 10.86 -18.61
N ASN A 263 21.99 9.83 -18.18
CA ASN A 263 22.59 8.86 -19.09
C ASN A 263 21.54 8.03 -19.87
N PHE A 264 20.28 7.92 -19.39
CA PHE A 264 19.22 7.26 -20.15
C PHE A 264 18.74 8.08 -21.37
N TRP A 265 19.04 9.39 -21.41
CA TRP A 265 18.75 10.25 -22.56
C TRP A 265 19.88 10.27 -23.60
N ASP A 266 21.04 9.66 -23.29
CA ASP A 266 22.16 9.57 -24.22
C ASP A 266 21.89 8.54 -25.31
N VAL A 267 21.44 9.04 -26.46
CA VAL A 267 21.13 8.26 -27.68
C VAL A 267 22.32 7.43 -28.17
N SER A 268 23.55 7.78 -27.80
CA SER A 268 24.76 7.07 -28.20
C SER A 268 24.90 5.65 -27.63
N LYS A 269 24.14 5.29 -26.58
CA LYS A 269 24.25 3.98 -25.90
C LYS A 269 22.96 3.15 -25.91
N GLY A 270 21.83 3.68 -26.40
CA GLY A 270 20.52 3.03 -26.30
C GLY A 270 19.86 2.70 -27.64
N THR A 271 19.30 1.50 -27.75
CA THR A 271 18.48 1.04 -28.89
C THR A 271 17.10 1.70 -28.97
N ILE A 272 16.67 2.41 -27.92
CA ILE A 272 15.34 3.02 -27.78
C ILE A 272 15.51 4.52 -27.61
N LYS A 273 15.04 5.31 -28.58
CA LYS A 273 14.99 6.77 -28.46
C LYS A 273 13.83 7.16 -27.55
N PRO A 274 14.04 7.93 -26.47
CA PRO A 274 12.93 8.49 -25.71
C PRO A 274 12.12 9.45 -26.59
N GLU A 275 10.78 9.34 -26.54
CA GLU A 275 9.85 10.19 -27.29
C GLU A 275 9.86 11.65 -26.80
N TYR A 276 10.34 11.87 -25.58
CA TYR A 276 10.39 13.18 -24.94
C TYR A 276 11.72 13.90 -25.15
N PRO A 277 11.70 15.23 -25.34
CA PRO A 277 12.91 16.04 -25.49
C PRO A 277 13.77 16.01 -24.22
N THR A 278 15.07 16.30 -24.39
CA THR A 278 16.03 16.41 -23.29
C THR A 278 15.53 17.36 -22.20
N ILE A 279 15.70 16.96 -20.94
CA ILE A 279 15.18 17.70 -19.79
C ILE A 279 15.94 19.04 -19.67
N SER A 280 15.21 20.17 -19.75
CA SER A 280 15.77 21.50 -19.48
C SER A 280 16.03 21.70 -17.99
N ALA A 281 17.11 22.41 -17.64
CA ALA A 281 17.46 22.78 -16.26
C ALA A 281 16.32 23.54 -15.54
N GLU A 282 15.48 24.28 -16.27
CA GLU A 282 14.31 24.95 -15.71
C GLU A 282 13.22 23.97 -15.26
N ARG A 283 13.03 22.87 -16.01
CA ARG A 283 12.08 21.81 -15.63
C ARG A 283 12.59 21.04 -14.42
N GLU A 284 13.90 20.85 -14.30
CA GLU A 284 14.52 20.26 -13.11
C GLU A 284 14.26 21.13 -11.87
N ALA A 285 14.53 22.42 -11.95
CA ALA A 285 14.29 23.36 -10.85
C ALA A 285 12.80 23.40 -10.44
N LYS A 286 11.88 23.44 -11.41
CA LYS A 286 10.43 23.37 -11.15
C LYS A 286 10.01 22.05 -10.50
N ALA A 287 10.58 20.93 -10.92
CA ALA A 287 10.30 19.61 -10.33
C ALA A 287 10.79 19.52 -8.88
N ILE A 288 11.98 20.03 -8.58
CA ILE A 288 12.54 20.08 -7.22
C ILE A 288 11.67 20.97 -6.33
N ALA A 289 11.25 22.14 -6.81
CA ALA A 289 10.34 23.02 -6.06
C ALA A 289 9.00 22.33 -5.75
N LYS A 290 8.39 21.67 -6.75
CA LYS A 290 7.14 20.92 -6.58
C LYS A 290 7.30 19.74 -5.60
N LEU A 291 8.45 19.08 -5.60
CA LEU A 291 8.75 18.00 -4.65
C LEU A 291 8.87 18.55 -3.22
N ALA A 292 9.55 19.68 -3.04
CA ALA A 292 9.68 20.35 -1.75
C ALA A 292 8.32 20.82 -1.21
N GLU A 293 7.46 21.38 -2.07
CA GLU A 293 6.08 21.73 -1.70
C GLU A 293 5.25 20.52 -1.29
N LYS A 294 5.34 19.40 -2.05
CA LYS A 294 4.66 18.15 -1.71
C LYS A 294 5.13 17.60 -0.37
N SER A 295 6.45 17.63 -0.11
CA SER A 295 7.05 17.22 1.17
C SER A 295 6.51 18.06 2.33
N LYS A 296 6.53 19.40 2.19
CA LYS A 296 5.96 20.31 3.20
C LYS A 296 4.47 20.08 3.44
N ARG A 297 3.69 19.80 2.39
CA ARG A 297 2.27 19.48 2.51
C ARG A 297 2.05 18.17 3.27
N ASN A 298 2.83 17.13 2.95
CA ASN A 298 2.75 15.85 3.64
C ASN A 298 3.12 15.97 5.13
N GLU A 299 4.12 16.78 5.47
CA GLU A 299 4.48 17.06 6.87
C GLU A 299 3.33 17.71 7.64
N LYS A 300 2.70 18.75 7.05
CA LYS A 300 1.55 19.41 7.68
C LYS A 300 0.39 18.44 7.90
N LEU A 301 0.03 17.66 6.87
CA LEU A 301 -1.05 16.68 6.95
C LEU A 301 -0.76 15.61 8.01
N TYR A 302 0.48 15.13 8.09
CA TYR A 302 0.90 14.18 9.11
C TYR A 302 0.76 14.77 10.52
N ASP A 303 1.26 15.99 10.75
CA ASP A 303 1.20 16.64 12.07
C ASP A 303 -0.25 16.96 12.46
N GLU A 304 -1.11 17.34 11.50
CA GLU A 304 -2.55 17.54 11.70
C GLU A 304 -3.26 16.24 12.10
N LEU A 305 -3.03 15.14 11.37
CA LEU A 305 -3.60 13.83 11.68
C LEU A 305 -3.16 13.32 13.05
N MET A 306 -1.88 13.50 13.37
CA MET A 306 -1.35 13.11 14.67
C MET A 306 -2.06 13.86 15.80
N LYS A 307 -2.28 15.18 15.64
CA LYS A 307 -3.01 15.98 16.61
C LYS A 307 -4.46 15.53 16.74
N THR A 308 -5.17 15.32 15.63
CA THR A 308 -6.58 14.91 15.67
C THR A 308 -6.77 13.54 16.32
N LEU A 309 -5.89 12.57 16.03
CA LEU A 309 -5.95 11.26 16.68
C LEU A 309 -5.63 11.33 18.18
N VAL A 310 -4.64 12.14 18.59
CA VAL A 310 -4.31 12.32 20.01
C VAL A 310 -5.44 13.01 20.77
N THR A 311 -6.13 13.99 20.17
CA THR A 311 -7.31 14.59 20.78
C THR A 311 -8.45 13.59 20.92
N LEU A 312 -8.67 12.73 19.92
CA LEU A 312 -9.68 11.67 19.99
C LEU A 312 -9.37 10.67 21.09
N CYS A 313 -8.12 10.24 21.26
CA CYS A 313 -7.73 9.36 22.37
C CYS A 313 -7.89 10.00 23.76
N ALA A 314 -7.95 11.33 23.85
CA ALA A 314 -8.17 12.04 25.12
C ALA A 314 -9.65 12.17 25.49
N GLU A 315 -10.55 12.03 24.53
CA GLU A 315 -12.00 12.01 24.75
C GLU A 315 -12.45 10.65 25.32
N THR A 316 -13.56 10.63 26.05
CA THR A 316 -14.16 9.40 26.59
C THR A 316 -14.87 8.62 25.48
N LEU A 317 -14.07 8.03 24.59
CA LEU A 317 -14.54 7.15 23.53
C LEU A 317 -14.82 5.74 24.07
N HIS A 318 -15.65 4.99 23.35
CA HIS A 318 -15.83 3.57 23.63
C HIS A 318 -14.49 2.84 23.46
N TRP A 319 -14.20 1.84 24.30
CA TRP A 319 -12.89 1.16 24.33
C TRP A 319 -12.44 0.63 22.95
N ARG A 320 -13.36 0.24 22.06
CA ARG A 320 -13.01 -0.18 20.68
C ARG A 320 -12.47 0.98 19.82
N GLN A 321 -13.07 2.16 19.92
CA GLN A 321 -12.62 3.36 19.20
C GLN A 321 -11.23 3.77 19.70
N LEU A 322 -11.05 3.72 21.02
CA LEU A 322 -9.76 3.98 21.66
C LEU A 322 -8.70 2.96 21.22
N ARG A 323 -9.06 1.69 21.04
CA ARG A 323 -8.16 0.64 20.58
C ARG A 323 -7.68 0.90 19.16
N LEU A 324 -8.60 1.15 18.23
CA LEU A 324 -8.26 1.50 16.84
C LEU A 324 -7.38 2.75 16.79
N ALA A 325 -7.76 3.80 17.52
CA ALA A 325 -6.99 5.04 17.59
C ALA A 325 -5.58 4.79 18.17
N GLY A 326 -5.47 4.01 19.24
CA GLY A 326 -4.20 3.61 19.85
C GLY A 326 -3.27 2.90 18.89
N TYR A 327 -3.77 1.93 18.12
CA TYR A 327 -2.99 1.23 17.09
C TYR A 327 -2.52 2.18 15.97
N LEU A 328 -3.40 3.04 15.47
CA LEU A 328 -3.05 4.02 14.43
C LEU A 328 -1.97 4.98 14.91
N VAL A 329 -2.10 5.48 16.14
CA VAL A 329 -1.12 6.37 16.76
C VAL A 329 0.20 5.64 16.98
N SER A 330 0.19 4.37 17.41
CA SER A 330 1.44 3.60 17.61
C SER A 330 2.21 3.44 16.31
N HIS A 331 1.52 3.19 15.21
CA HIS A 331 2.15 3.10 13.89
C HIS A 331 2.69 4.44 13.38
N MET A 332 2.09 5.56 13.80
CA MET A 332 2.57 6.90 13.46
C MET A 332 3.78 7.33 14.29
N LEU A 333 3.88 6.92 15.57
CA LEU A 333 4.89 7.41 16.53
C LEU A 333 6.36 7.24 16.11
N LEU A 334 6.69 6.27 15.25
CA LEU A 334 8.08 5.89 14.97
C LEU A 334 8.93 7.01 14.31
N ARG A 335 8.32 8.08 13.80
CA ARG A 335 9.03 9.14 13.04
C ARG A 335 9.01 10.53 13.66
N ARG A 336 7.87 10.94 14.22
CA ARG A 336 7.72 12.24 14.88
C ARG A 336 6.92 12.01 16.14
N THR A 337 7.53 12.40 17.24
CA THR A 337 6.99 12.16 18.56
C THR A 337 6.46 13.48 19.09
N THR A 338 5.17 13.51 19.39
CA THR A 338 4.58 14.61 20.14
C THR A 338 4.51 14.19 21.62
N PRO A 339 4.82 15.10 22.56
CA PRO A 339 4.76 14.79 23.97
C PRO A 339 3.33 14.39 24.41
N ASP A 340 2.32 14.91 23.74
CA ASP A 340 0.92 14.59 24.01
C ASP A 340 0.58 13.14 23.66
N ALA A 341 1.13 12.60 22.58
CA ALA A 341 0.94 11.20 22.21
C ALA A 341 1.55 10.26 23.24
N ILE A 342 2.76 10.58 23.75
CA ILE A 342 3.40 9.80 24.81
C ILE A 342 2.55 9.82 26.08
N ARG A 343 1.97 10.97 26.43
CA ARG A 343 1.05 11.09 27.57
C ARG A 343 -0.17 10.18 27.41
N VAL A 344 -0.72 10.04 26.20
CA VAL A 344 -1.80 9.10 25.91
C VAL A 344 -1.35 7.65 26.15
N PHE A 345 -0.21 7.21 25.63
CA PHE A 345 0.26 5.83 25.87
C PHE A 345 0.59 5.54 27.33
N LEU A 346 1.13 6.52 28.08
CA LEU A 346 1.34 6.38 29.52
C LEU A 346 0.01 6.21 30.28
N ARG A 347 -1.06 6.89 29.85
CA ARG A 347 -2.41 6.67 30.40
C ARG A 347 -2.94 5.28 30.04
N MET A 348 -2.80 4.87 28.77
CA MET A 348 -3.21 3.53 28.30
C MET A 348 -2.49 2.39 29.03
N LEU A 349 -1.28 2.62 29.53
CA LEU A 349 -0.52 1.63 30.31
C LEU A 349 -1.16 1.33 31.68
N VAL A 350 -1.89 2.29 32.24
CA VAL A 350 -2.57 2.18 33.55
C VAL A 350 -4.04 1.77 33.38
N ASP A 351 -4.51 1.65 32.14
CA ASP A 351 -5.89 1.27 31.83
C ASP A 351 -6.22 -0.15 32.32
N GLU A 352 -7.47 -0.36 32.75
CA GLU A 352 -7.96 -1.66 33.22
C GLU A 352 -7.91 -2.71 32.10
N GLN A 353 -8.17 -2.28 30.86
CA GLN A 353 -8.24 -3.16 29.69
C GLN A 353 -6.85 -3.67 29.31
N ARG A 354 -6.70 -4.99 29.25
CA ARG A 354 -5.44 -5.64 28.87
C ARG A 354 -4.96 -5.24 27.47
N GLU A 355 -5.90 -5.10 26.52
CA GLU A 355 -5.58 -4.77 25.12
C GLU A 355 -4.90 -3.41 25.00
N MET A 356 -5.34 -2.41 25.78
CA MET A 356 -4.73 -1.08 25.79
C MET A 356 -3.32 -1.09 26.34
N ARG A 357 -3.09 -1.90 27.38
CA ARG A 357 -1.77 -2.09 27.99
C ARG A 357 -0.81 -2.75 27.01
N GLU A 358 -1.26 -3.76 26.26
CA GLU A 358 -0.43 -4.41 25.23
C GLU A 358 -0.03 -3.44 24.12
N ILE A 359 -0.93 -2.55 23.67
CA ILE A 359 -0.62 -1.50 22.68
C ILE A 359 0.45 -0.55 23.23
N ALA A 360 0.26 -0.05 24.45
CA ALA A 360 1.21 0.86 25.09
C ALA A 360 2.58 0.19 25.34
N MET A 361 2.59 -1.08 25.74
CA MET A 361 3.80 -1.87 25.96
C MET A 361 4.60 -2.12 24.67
N ASN A 362 3.96 -2.14 23.51
CA ASN A 362 4.68 -2.24 22.23
C ASN A 362 5.15 -0.86 21.74
N ALA A 363 4.31 0.18 21.87
CA ALA A 363 4.61 1.52 21.36
C ALA A 363 5.73 2.23 22.14
N LEU A 364 5.74 2.13 23.48
CA LEU A 364 6.71 2.86 24.33
C LEU A 364 8.16 2.39 24.13
N PRO A 365 8.49 1.08 24.09
CA PRO A 365 9.85 0.62 23.81
C PRO A 365 10.34 1.00 22.42
N GLU A 366 9.45 0.97 21.41
CA GLU A 366 9.78 1.42 20.06
C GLU A 366 10.15 2.90 20.05
N TRP A 367 9.37 3.72 20.75
CA TRP A 367 9.67 5.12 20.98
C TRP A 367 11.03 5.29 21.70
N MET A 368 11.25 4.60 22.83
CA MET A 368 12.51 4.68 23.59
C MET A 368 13.73 4.29 22.75
N LYS A 369 13.57 3.30 21.87
CA LYS A 369 14.62 2.88 20.92
C LYS A 369 14.91 3.98 19.90
N SER A 370 13.88 4.69 19.43
CA SER A 370 14.01 5.80 18.48
C SER A 370 14.64 7.05 19.11
N SER A 371 14.33 7.33 20.39
CA SER A 371 14.85 8.48 21.14
C SER A 371 16.18 8.19 21.82
N LYS A 372 16.67 6.95 21.75
CA LYS A 372 17.93 6.54 22.38
C LYS A 372 19.07 7.39 21.80
N PRO A 373 19.85 8.10 22.64
CA PRO A 373 21.01 8.83 22.18
C PRO A 373 22.00 7.86 21.53
N LYS A 374 22.54 8.24 20.36
CA LYS A 374 23.54 7.43 19.67
C LYS A 374 24.80 7.37 20.54
N ALA A 375 25.18 6.17 20.95
CA ALA A 375 26.44 5.97 21.65
C ALA A 375 27.60 6.37 20.74
N LEU A 376 28.55 7.12 21.30
CA LEU A 376 29.82 7.39 20.64
C LEU A 376 30.55 6.07 20.45
N LYS A 377 31.02 5.83 19.22
CA LYS A 377 31.80 4.64 18.87
C LYS A 377 33.23 5.09 18.68
N GLU A 378 34.13 4.55 19.49
CA GLU A 378 35.57 4.76 19.33
C GLU A 378 36.16 3.57 18.58
N GLU A 379 37.09 3.86 17.67
CA GLU A 379 37.82 2.83 16.93
C GLU A 379 38.86 2.18 17.83
N TYR A 380 38.67 0.90 18.15
CA TYR A 380 39.64 0.11 18.87
C TYR A 380 40.58 -0.58 17.88
N LYS A 381 41.89 -0.32 18.00
CA LYS A 381 42.94 -0.97 17.21
C LYS A 381 43.56 -2.11 18.03
N PRO A 382 43.28 -3.39 17.69
CA PRO A 382 43.89 -4.54 18.35
C PRO A 382 45.36 -4.70 17.95
N ASP A 383 46.12 -5.44 18.74
CA ASP A 383 47.50 -5.81 18.42
C ASP A 383 47.51 -6.68 17.14
N GLN A 384 48.23 -6.22 16.11
CA GLN A 384 48.15 -6.79 14.77
C GLN A 384 48.86 -8.14 14.67
N LEU A 385 48.10 -9.24 14.67
CA LEU A 385 48.58 -10.54 14.20
C LEU A 385 48.53 -10.63 12.66
N PRO A 386 49.48 -11.34 12.02
CA PRO A 386 49.48 -11.51 10.58
C PRO A 386 48.21 -12.23 10.12
N ASN A 387 47.66 -11.80 8.97
CA ASN A 387 46.49 -12.41 8.33
C ASN A 387 45.15 -12.40 9.12
N ARG A 388 44.91 -11.39 9.97
CA ARG A 388 43.62 -11.20 10.69
C ARG A 388 42.91 -9.84 10.48
N GLY A 389 43.46 -8.99 9.64
CA GLY A 389 42.83 -7.71 9.24
C GLY A 389 41.78 -7.86 8.13
N ALA A 390 41.18 -6.74 7.77
CA ALA A 390 40.26 -6.64 6.64
C ALA A 390 40.98 -6.96 5.32
N GLY A 391 40.59 -8.07 4.67
CA GLY A 391 41.26 -8.58 3.46
C GLY A 391 42.18 -9.78 3.68
N SER A 392 42.18 -10.38 4.88
CA SER A 392 42.91 -11.62 5.17
C SER A 392 42.49 -12.79 4.25
N GLY A 393 43.49 -13.52 3.73
CA GLY A 393 43.33 -14.70 2.88
C GLY A 393 43.19 -16.00 3.68
N PHE A 394 42.54 -17.01 3.12
CA PHE A 394 42.51 -18.35 3.73
C PHE A 394 43.84 -19.09 3.51
N PRO A 395 44.31 -19.93 4.46
CA PRO A 395 43.70 -20.29 5.74
C PRO A 395 43.98 -19.29 6.87
N LYS A 396 42.99 -19.10 7.77
CA LYS A 396 43.08 -18.20 8.93
C LYS A 396 43.12 -18.98 10.22
N GLU A 397 43.97 -18.55 11.13
CA GLU A 397 43.95 -19.03 12.51
C GLU A 397 42.72 -18.45 13.23
N TYR A 398 41.94 -19.33 13.87
CA TYR A 398 40.71 -18.98 14.58
C TYR A 398 40.80 -19.44 16.04
N GLY A 399 40.07 -18.76 16.92
CA GLY A 399 40.00 -19.10 18.34
C GLY A 399 40.68 -18.07 19.26
N LEU A 400 41.22 -18.57 20.38
CA LEU A 400 41.80 -17.75 21.45
C LEU A 400 43.27 -17.44 21.15
N LEU A 401 43.48 -16.34 20.43
CA LEU A 401 44.80 -15.84 20.05
C LEU A 401 45.18 -14.63 20.92
N LYS A 402 46.48 -14.26 20.89
CA LYS A 402 47.04 -13.19 21.75
C LYS A 402 46.32 -11.84 21.60
N ASP A 403 45.82 -11.56 20.41
CA ASP A 403 45.03 -10.35 20.09
C ASP A 403 43.66 -10.32 20.78
N ASN A 404 43.02 -11.47 20.95
CA ASN A 404 41.67 -11.59 21.52
C ASN A 404 41.65 -11.93 23.02
N GLN A 405 42.80 -12.25 23.61
CA GLN A 405 42.88 -12.67 25.01
C GLN A 405 42.31 -11.62 25.98
N ARG A 406 42.43 -10.34 25.64
CA ARG A 406 41.89 -9.22 26.44
C ARG A 406 40.36 -9.15 26.44
N LEU A 407 39.67 -9.85 25.52
CA LEU A 407 38.21 -9.92 25.46
C LEU A 407 37.62 -11.07 26.27
N ILE A 408 38.45 -12.01 26.72
CA ILE A 408 38.00 -13.16 27.49
C ILE A 408 37.61 -12.69 28.89
N TYR A 409 36.44 -13.12 29.37
CA TYR A 409 36.04 -12.87 30.74
C TYR A 409 36.99 -13.57 31.72
N ASN A 410 37.68 -12.78 32.55
CA ASN A 410 38.50 -13.29 33.63
C ASN A 410 38.01 -12.69 34.97
N GLY A 411 37.56 -13.56 35.88
CA GLY A 411 37.02 -13.14 37.19
C GLY A 411 38.02 -12.37 38.07
N GLY A 412 39.33 -12.51 37.83
CA GLY A 412 40.37 -11.74 38.52
C GLY A 412 40.54 -10.30 38.01
N PHE A 413 40.17 -10.03 36.76
CA PHE A 413 40.27 -8.71 36.10
C PHE A 413 38.91 -8.02 35.94
N ALA A 414 37.86 -8.54 36.58
CA ALA A 414 36.57 -7.88 36.59
C ALA A 414 36.70 -6.54 37.32
N PRO A 415 36.32 -5.40 36.69
CA PRO A 415 36.45 -4.09 37.30
C PRO A 415 35.59 -4.02 38.57
N LYS A 416 36.23 -3.69 39.70
CA LYS A 416 35.56 -3.55 41.01
C LYS A 416 35.30 -2.08 41.36
N ASN A 417 36.05 -1.18 40.74
CA ASN A 417 35.98 0.27 40.96
C ASN A 417 35.51 1.00 39.70
N ALA A 418 34.88 2.17 39.86
CA ALA A 418 34.42 3.00 38.74
C ALA A 418 35.56 3.39 37.77
N LYS A 419 36.77 3.66 38.29
CA LYS A 419 37.94 3.97 37.46
C LYS A 419 38.37 2.77 36.60
N GLU A 420 38.40 1.58 37.19
CA GLU A 420 38.71 0.34 36.46
C GLU A 420 37.63 0.00 35.43
N TRP A 421 36.38 0.36 35.71
CA TRP A 421 35.26 0.19 34.78
C TRP A 421 35.42 1.08 33.55
N ASP A 422 35.72 2.36 33.75
CA ASP A 422 35.89 3.33 32.65
C ASP A 422 37.13 3.00 31.79
N ASP A 423 38.19 2.45 32.39
CA ASP A 423 39.41 2.02 31.67
C ASP A 423 39.25 0.65 30.96
N SER A 424 38.18 -0.08 31.24
CA SER A 424 37.96 -1.43 30.71
C SER A 424 37.26 -1.45 29.35
N LEU A 425 37.73 -2.33 28.47
CA LEU A 425 37.19 -2.47 27.11
C LEU A 425 35.99 -3.43 27.12
N PHE A 426 34.80 -2.91 26.84
CA PHE A 426 33.59 -3.73 26.69
C PHE A 426 33.17 -3.86 25.22
N ILE A 427 33.30 -5.05 24.66
CA ILE A 427 32.76 -5.38 23.34
C ILE A 427 31.45 -6.16 23.50
N ASN A 428 30.34 -5.54 23.12
CA ASN A 428 29.00 -6.14 23.26
C ASN A 428 28.75 -7.35 22.35
N LYS A 429 29.52 -7.52 21.27
CA LYS A 429 29.30 -8.57 20.26
C LYS A 429 30.30 -9.71 20.46
N GLN A 430 29.78 -10.91 20.71
CA GLN A 430 30.57 -12.10 21.04
C GLN A 430 31.45 -12.63 19.89
N TYR A 431 31.13 -12.29 18.64
CA TYR A 431 31.82 -12.82 17.46
C TYR A 431 33.01 -11.95 16.98
N VAL A 432 33.18 -10.75 17.53
CA VAL A 432 34.22 -9.81 17.07
C VAL A 432 35.59 -10.33 17.51
N GLY A 433 36.55 -10.34 16.58
CA GLY A 433 37.90 -10.85 16.83
C GLY A 433 38.02 -12.37 16.70
N PHE A 434 36.96 -13.16 16.91
CA PHE A 434 37.06 -14.64 16.93
C PHE A 434 37.66 -15.25 15.65
N TYR A 435 37.26 -14.75 14.48
CA TYR A 435 37.79 -15.16 13.18
C TYR A 435 38.74 -14.13 12.57
N GLN A 436 38.28 -12.87 12.53
CA GLN A 436 39.03 -11.72 12.03
C GLN A 436 38.51 -10.45 12.72
N TRP A 437 39.29 -9.38 12.65
CA TRP A 437 38.84 -8.05 13.04
C TRP A 437 38.13 -7.34 11.88
N GLY A 438 37.11 -6.54 12.19
CA GLY A 438 36.38 -5.76 11.20
C GLY A 438 37.21 -4.58 10.67
N VAL A 439 36.75 -3.99 9.56
CA VAL A 439 37.21 -2.64 9.12
C VAL A 439 36.73 -1.61 10.12
#